data_AF-A0A9E0TXD1-F1
#
_entry.id   AF-A0A9E0TXD1-F1
#
_cell.length_a   1.000
_cell.length_b   1.000
_cell.length_c   1.000
_cell.angle_alpha   90.00
_cell.angle_beta   90.00
_cell.angle_gamma   90.00
#
_symmetry.space_group_name_H-M   'P 1'
#
loop_
_entity.id
_entity.type
_entity.pdbx_description
1 polymer ?
#
loop_
_entity_poly.entity_id
_entity_poly.type
_entity_poly.pdbx_seq_one_letter_code
_entity_poly.pdbx_strand_id
1 'polypeptide(L)'
;MRKQTATVNMDAKQRICLTRVLSKEERENLSSFRMYREGGKIVLEPIAEIPSKDHWIYKDPKALESLMKGIKDAEEGRLHDLGSFAKYATEDE
;
A
#
# COMPACT_ATOMS: atom_id res chain seq x y z
N MET A 1 -2.59 -16.73 -10.74
CA MET A 1 -2.67 -16.62 -9.26
C MET A 1 -3.12 -17.94 -8.67
N ARG A 2 -2.40 -18.46 -7.68
CA ARG A 2 -2.74 -19.73 -7.00
C ARG A 2 -3.85 -19.44 -5.98
N LYS A 3 -4.97 -20.14 -6.06
CA LYS A 3 -6.06 -20.00 -5.09
C LYS A 3 -5.58 -20.52 -3.74
N GLN A 4 -5.45 -19.63 -2.76
CA GLN A 4 -5.21 -20.04 -1.37
C GLN A 4 -6.56 -20.30 -0.71
N THR A 5 -6.72 -21.51 -0.16
CA THR A 5 -7.93 -21.92 0.56
C THR A 5 -7.52 -22.49 1.90
N ALA A 6 -8.05 -21.90 2.96
CA ALA A 6 -7.92 -22.41 4.31
C ALA A 6 -9.30 -22.37 4.99
N THR A 7 -9.62 -23.42 5.74
CA THR A 7 -10.81 -23.42 6.61
C THR A 7 -10.44 -22.76 7.93
N VAL A 8 -11.20 -21.75 8.32
CA VAL A 8 -11.03 -21.02 9.58
C VAL A 8 -12.34 -21.07 10.36
N ASN A 9 -12.24 -21.16 11.68
CA ASN A 9 -13.40 -21.16 12.57
C ASN A 9 -13.57 -19.77 13.18
N MET A 10 -14.81 -19.40 13.48
CA MET A 10 -15.10 -18.22 14.28
C MET A 10 -14.80 -18.50 15.75
N ASP A 11 -14.30 -17.48 16.46
CA ASP A 11 -14.19 -17.53 17.91
C ASP A 11 -15.50 -17.09 18.60
N ALA A 12 -15.50 -17.08 19.93
CA ALA A 12 -16.65 -16.68 20.75
C ALA A 12 -17.13 -15.24 20.51
N LYS A 13 -16.30 -14.39 19.90
CA LYS A 13 -16.62 -13.00 19.54
C LYS A 13 -16.91 -12.85 18.05
N GLN A 14 -17.17 -13.95 17.35
CA GLN A 14 -17.48 -13.98 15.91
C GLN A 14 -16.33 -13.45 15.03
N ARG A 15 -15.08 -13.54 15.49
CA ARG A 15 -13.90 -13.13 14.72
C ARG A 15 -13.33 -14.32 13.96
N ILE A 16 -12.78 -14.07 12.77
CA ILE A 16 -12.00 -15.05 12.00
C ILE A 16 -10.53 -14.64 11.96
N CYS A 17 -9.62 -15.60 12.15
CA CYS A 17 -8.19 -15.35 12.10
C CYS A 17 -7.64 -15.54 10.69
N LEU A 18 -7.12 -14.48 10.07
CA LEU A 18 -6.57 -14.50 8.71
C LEU A 18 -5.13 -15.03 8.63
N THR A 19 -4.48 -15.34 9.77
CA THR A 19 -3.09 -15.81 9.84
C THR A 19 -2.78 -17.02 8.97
N ARG A 20 -3.78 -17.86 8.67
CA ARG A 20 -3.63 -19.05 7.81
C ARG A 20 -3.77 -18.76 6.31
N VAL A 21 -4.22 -17.56 5.95
CA VAL A 21 -4.49 -17.13 4.57
C VAL A 21 -3.48 -16.07 4.12
N LEU A 22 -3.11 -15.15 5.01
CA LEU A 22 -2.15 -14.09 4.72
C LEU A 22 -0.71 -14.57 4.88
N SER A 23 0.15 -14.21 3.95
CA SER A 23 1.60 -14.38 4.04
C SER A 23 2.19 -13.54 5.19
N LYS A 24 3.48 -13.72 5.46
CA LYS A 24 4.18 -12.88 6.45
C LYS A 24 4.22 -11.41 6.00
N GLU A 25 4.56 -11.18 4.73
CA GLU A 25 4.66 -9.85 4.12
C GLU A 25 3.30 -9.12 4.11
N GLU A 26 2.22 -9.81 3.74
CA GLU A 26 0.88 -9.21 3.78
C GLU A 26 0.46 -8.81 5.20
N ARG A 27 0.87 -9.54 6.23
CA ARG A 27 0.59 -9.17 7.62
C ARG A 27 1.38 -7.97 8.11
N GLU A 28 2.52 -7.67 7.49
CA GLU A 28 3.37 -6.52 7.84
C GLU A 28 2.91 -5.26 7.07
N ASN A 29 2.39 -5.41 5.85
CA ASN A 29 2.06 -4.29 4.97
C ASN A 29 0.57 -3.90 4.96
N LEU A 30 -0.34 -4.81 5.32
CA LEU A 30 -1.78 -4.52 5.34
C LEU A 30 -2.20 -3.95 6.70
N SER A 31 -2.86 -2.79 6.68
CA SER A 31 -3.33 -2.14 7.91
C SER A 31 -4.78 -2.53 8.24
N SER A 32 -5.63 -2.68 7.22
CA SER A 32 -7.06 -2.92 7.41
C SER A 32 -7.67 -3.66 6.22
N PHE A 33 -8.94 -4.06 6.37
CA PHE A 33 -9.72 -4.69 5.31
C PHE A 33 -11.07 -3.99 5.18
N ARG A 34 -11.46 -3.67 3.94
CA ARG A 34 -12.86 -3.35 3.62
C ARG A 34 -13.64 -4.64 3.48
N MET A 35 -14.78 -4.72 4.18
CA MET A 35 -15.63 -5.89 4.19
C MET A 35 -16.99 -5.56 3.56
N TYR A 36 -17.44 -6.41 2.62
CA TYR A 36 -18.77 -6.32 2.04
C TYR A 36 -19.30 -7.70 1.65
N ARG A 37 -20.59 -7.77 1.32
CA ARG A 37 -21.25 -8.97 0.82
C ARG A 37 -21.52 -8.84 -0.66
N GLU A 38 -21.14 -9.86 -1.43
CA GLU A 38 -21.39 -9.91 -2.87
C GLU A 38 -21.63 -11.37 -3.28
N GLY A 39 -22.73 -11.62 -4.01
CA GLY A 39 -23.05 -12.96 -4.53
C GLY A 39 -23.10 -14.07 -3.46
N GLY A 40 -23.60 -13.75 -2.25
CA GLY A 40 -23.66 -14.70 -1.13
C GLY A 40 -22.31 -14.97 -0.45
N LYS A 41 -21.25 -14.28 -0.84
CA LYS A 41 -19.91 -14.37 -0.25
C LYS A 41 -19.64 -13.15 0.63
N ILE A 42 -18.81 -13.33 1.65
CA ILE A 42 -18.16 -12.22 2.36
C ILE A 42 -16.83 -11.98 1.66
N VAL A 43 -16.63 -10.76 1.17
CA VAL A 43 -15.41 -10.34 0.49
C VAL A 43 -14.64 -9.42 1.43
N LEU A 44 -13.34 -9.68 1.53
CA LEU A 44 -12.38 -8.85 2.27
C LEU A 44 -11.39 -8.26 1.26
N GLU A 45 -11.45 -6.95 1.08
CA GLU A 45 -10.48 -6.21 0.27
C GLU A 45 -9.39 -5.64 1.18
N PRO A 46 -8.12 -6.04 0.98
CA PRO A 46 -7.01 -5.52 1.75
C PRO A 46 -6.78 -4.04 1.47
N ILE A 47 -6.49 -3.27 2.52
CA ILE A 47 -6.14 -1.84 2.46
C ILE A 47 -4.77 -1.66 3.11
N ALA A 48 -3.88 -0.97 2.40
CA ALA A 48 -2.63 -0.45 2.94
C ALA A 48 -2.82 1.02 3.35
N GLU A 49 -2.35 1.38 4.54
CA GLU A 49 -2.34 2.75 5.01
C GLU A 49 -1.21 3.55 4.38
N ILE A 50 -1.52 4.78 3.97
CA ILE A 50 -0.55 5.73 3.45
C ILE A 50 -0.41 6.82 4.52
N PRO A 51 0.80 7.11 5.04
CA PRO A 51 1.01 8.20 5.98
C PRO A 51 0.42 9.51 5.45
N SER A 52 -0.25 10.29 6.31
CA SER A 52 -0.93 11.52 5.90
C SER A 52 -0.03 12.50 5.16
N LYS A 53 1.24 12.58 5.56
CA LYS A 53 2.27 13.41 4.93
C LYS A 53 2.60 13.03 3.48
N ASP A 54 2.29 11.80 3.07
CA ASP A 54 2.58 11.28 1.73
C ASP A 54 1.28 11.19 0.90
N HIS A 55 0.11 11.39 1.51
CA HIS A 55 -1.17 11.29 0.82
C HIS A 55 -1.37 12.33 -0.28
N TRP A 56 -0.68 13.48 -0.21
CA TRP A 56 -0.78 14.55 -1.21
C TRP A 56 -0.30 14.10 -2.60
N ILE A 57 0.68 13.19 -2.69
CA ILE A 57 1.21 12.73 -3.99
C ILE A 57 0.10 12.07 -4.83
N TYR A 58 -0.84 11.40 -4.17
CA TYR A 58 -1.97 10.73 -4.82
C TYR A 58 -3.09 11.70 -5.23
N LYS A 59 -3.05 12.95 -4.76
CA LYS A 59 -3.98 14.02 -5.15
C LYS A 59 -3.48 14.86 -6.32
N ASP A 60 -2.18 14.83 -6.60
CA ASP A 60 -1.55 15.51 -7.73
C ASP A 60 -1.05 14.50 -8.77
N PRO A 61 -1.79 14.29 -9.87
CA PRO A 61 -1.40 13.36 -10.93
C PRO A 61 -0.03 13.66 -11.54
N LYS A 62 0.38 14.93 -11.63
CA LYS A 62 1.67 15.31 -12.21
C LYS A 62 2.81 14.93 -11.29
N ALA A 63 2.65 15.19 -9.99
CA ALA A 63 3.63 14.78 -8.98
C ALA A 63 3.78 13.25 -8.95
N LEU A 64 2.67 12.51 -9.02
CA LEU A 64 2.68 11.05 -9.08
C LEU A 64 3.38 10.53 -10.35
N GLU A 65 3.08 11.08 -11.51
CA GLU A 65 3.73 10.70 -12.78
C GLU A 65 5.24 10.96 -12.73
N SER A 66 5.65 12.11 -12.19
CA SER A 66 7.06 12.45 -12.00
C SER A 66 7.77 11.48 -11.05
N LEU A 67 7.11 11.11 -9.93
CA LEU A 67 7.64 10.13 -8.98
C LEU A 67 7.82 8.76 -9.65
N MET A 68 6.79 8.27 -10.35
CA MET A 68 6.83 6.97 -11.03
C MET A 68 7.92 6.92 -12.10
N LYS A 69 8.10 8.02 -12.84
CA LYS A 69 9.22 8.15 -13.79
C LYS A 69 10.57 8.07 -13.08
N GLY A 70 10.74 8.78 -11.97
CA GLY A 70 11.96 8.75 -11.17
C GLY A 70 12.29 7.36 -10.63
N ILE A 71 11.29 6.61 -10.15
CA ILE A 71 11.44 5.22 -9.71
C ILE A 71 11.94 4.34 -10.87
N LYS A 72 11.34 4.48 -12.06
CA LYS A 72 11.77 3.75 -13.26
C LYS A 72 13.20 4.11 -13.69
N ASP A 73 13.54 5.40 -13.68
CA ASP A 73 14.89 5.86 -13.98
C ASP A 73 15.92 5.29 -12.98
N ALA A 74 15.55 5.12 -11.71
CA ALA A 74 16.37 4.49 -10.68
C ALA A 74 16.62 3.00 -10.94
N GLU A 75 15.56 2.24 -11.23
CA GLU A 75 15.65 0.82 -11.56
C GLU A 75 16.51 0.58 -12.81
N GLU A 76 16.41 1.47 -13.80
CA GLU A 76 17.14 1.38 -15.06
C GLU A 76 18.54 2.05 -15.01
N GLY A 77 18.97 2.51 -13.83
CA GLY A 77 20.33 3.04 -13.60
C GLY A 77 20.63 4.40 -14.24
N ARG A 78 19.61 5.21 -14.54
CA ARG A 78 19.73 6.54 -15.15
C ARG A 78 19.86 7.69 -14.15
N LEU A 79 20.21 7.41 -12.90
CA LEU A 79 20.39 8.44 -11.89
C LEU A 79 21.75 9.11 -12.02
N HIS A 80 21.75 10.44 -11.86
CA HIS A 80 22.96 11.24 -11.79
C HIS A 80 22.98 11.97 -10.44
N ASP A 81 24.10 11.91 -9.73
CA ASP A 81 24.31 12.73 -8.54
C ASP A 81 24.58 14.17 -8.96
N LEU A 82 23.67 15.07 -8.59
CA LEU A 82 23.74 16.50 -8.86
C LEU A 82 24.02 17.31 -7.58
N GLY A 83 24.33 16.64 -6.46
CA GLY A 83 24.49 17.25 -5.16
C GLY A 83 23.17 17.67 -4.50
N SER A 84 23.29 18.48 -3.46
CA SER A 84 22.13 18.91 -2.66
C SER A 84 21.32 20.02 -3.34
N PHE A 85 20.00 19.81 -3.39
CA PHE A 85 19.02 20.81 -3.83
C PHE A 85 18.44 21.63 -2.66
N ALA A 86 18.94 21.47 -1.43
CA ALA A 86 18.41 22.14 -0.24
C ALA A 86 18.33 23.67 -0.37
N LYS A 87 19.23 24.28 -1.16
CA LYS A 87 19.23 25.72 -1.46
C LYS A 87 17.98 26.22 -2.22
N TYR A 88 17.18 25.32 -2.77
CA TYR A 88 15.95 25.64 -3.49
C TYR A 88 14.68 25.31 -2.70
N ALA A 89 14.81 24.69 -1.53
CA ALA A 89 13.67 24.58 -0.63
C ALA A 89 13.45 25.97 -0.03
N THR A 90 12.39 26.66 -0.45
CA THR A 90 11.93 27.85 0.26
C THR A 90 11.41 27.38 1.62
N GLU A 91 11.84 28.03 2.69
CA GLU A 91 11.15 27.94 3.98
C GLU A 91 9.78 28.59 3.78
N ASP A 92 8.77 27.78 3.47
CA ASP A 92 7.38 28.22 3.50
C ASP A 92 7.00 28.30 5.00
N GLU A 93 6.89 29.53 5.53
CA GLU A 93 6.24 29.86 6.82
C GLU A 93 4.75 29.51 6.83
#